data_AF-A0A2P2BNX3-F1
#
_entry.id   AF-A0A2P2BNX3-F1
#
_cell.length_a   1.000
_cell.length_b   1.000
_cell.length_c   1.000
_cell.angle_alpha   90.00
_cell.angle_beta   90.00
_cell.angle_gamma   90.00
#
_symmetry.space_group_name_H-M   'P 1'
#
loop_
_entity.id
_entity.type
_entity.pdbx_description
1 polymer ?
#
loop_
_entity_poly.entity_id
_entity_poly.type
_entity_poly.pdbx_seq_one_letter_code
_entity_poly.pdbx_strand_id
1 'polypeptide(L)'
;MSCGCSNMDKNNGRNVVDLVRSKGKGDFPLRTTHDIECVNCSKVFTMTTHVDKCPHCNMVYGVTPCSSMDKNNIKPAGVNY
;
A
#
# COMPACT_ATOMS: atom_id res chain seq x y z
N MET A 1 -3.00 -24.44 0.07
CA MET A 1 -3.82 -23.32 0.57
C MET A 1 -3.34 -22.04 -0.10
N SER A 2 -3.96 -21.68 -1.23
CA SER A 2 -3.60 -20.48 -1.99
C SER A 2 -4.34 -19.30 -1.37
N CYS A 3 -3.65 -18.37 -0.72
CA CYS A 3 -4.22 -17.03 -0.53
C CYS A 3 -4.68 -16.59 -1.93
N GLY A 4 -5.98 -16.40 -2.16
CA GLY A 4 -6.63 -16.15 -3.46
C GLY A 4 -6.21 -14.85 -4.16
N CYS A 5 -5.00 -14.38 -3.92
CA CYS A 5 -4.33 -13.24 -4.51
C CYS A 5 -3.48 -13.65 -5.74
N SER A 6 -3.51 -14.91 -6.19
CA SER A 6 -2.66 -15.40 -7.30
C SER A 6 -2.99 -14.77 -8.66
N ASN A 7 -4.23 -14.32 -8.85
CA ASN A 7 -4.70 -13.63 -10.07
C ASN A 7 -4.83 -12.12 -9.91
N MET A 8 -4.32 -11.54 -8.81
CA MET A 8 -4.42 -10.11 -8.59
C MET A 8 -3.23 -9.41 -9.24
N ASP A 9 -3.49 -8.42 -10.10
CA ASP A 9 -2.46 -7.53 -10.61
C ASP A 9 -1.79 -6.74 -9.49
N LYS A 10 -0.72 -7.31 -8.93
CA LYS A 10 0.16 -6.65 -7.93
C LYS A 10 0.88 -5.44 -8.51
N ASN A 11 0.82 -5.23 -9.83
CA ASN A 11 1.31 -4.02 -10.49
C ASN A 11 0.36 -2.82 -10.27
N ASN A 12 -0.93 -3.06 -10.07
CA ASN A 12 -1.91 -2.01 -9.80
C ASN A 12 -2.07 -1.80 -8.29
N GLY A 13 -1.56 -0.68 -7.77
CA GLY A 13 -1.71 -0.35 -6.35
C GLY A 13 -3.17 -0.21 -5.91
N ARG A 14 -4.08 0.16 -6.81
CA ARG A 14 -5.53 0.20 -6.55
C ARG A 14 -6.05 -1.16 -6.13
N ASN A 15 -5.73 -2.18 -6.90
CA ASN A 15 -6.11 -3.56 -6.62
C ASN A 15 -5.56 -3.99 -5.25
N VAL A 16 -4.29 -3.68 -4.96
CA VAL A 16 -3.69 -3.98 -3.66
C VAL A 16 -4.44 -3.30 -2.52
N VAL A 17 -4.72 -1.99 -2.63
CA VAL A 17 -5.46 -1.24 -1.61
C VAL A 17 -6.88 -1.79 -1.45
N ASP A 18 -7.60 -2.00 -2.55
CA ASP A 18 -8.97 -2.52 -2.55
C ASP A 18 -9.06 -3.89 -1.90
N LEU A 19 -8.13 -4.81 -2.21
CA LEU A 19 -8.08 -6.13 -1.61
C LEU A 19 -7.84 -6.08 -0.11
N VAL A 20 -6.91 -5.22 0.32
CA VAL A 20 -6.57 -5.05 1.72
C VAL A 20 -7.73 -4.39 2.48
N ARG A 21 -8.40 -3.40 1.88
CA ARG A 21 -9.63 -2.77 2.41
C ARG A 21 -10.79 -3.77 2.48
N SER A 22 -11.01 -4.56 1.42
CA SER A 22 -12.01 -5.62 1.32
C SER A 22 -11.82 -6.69 2.40
N LYS A 23 -10.56 -6.96 2.78
CA LYS A 23 -10.21 -7.85 3.90
C LYS A 23 -10.30 -7.20 5.28
N GLY A 24 -10.63 -5.90 5.38
CA GLY A 24 -10.64 -5.14 6.64
C GLY A 24 -9.25 -4.96 7.25
N LYS A 25 -8.19 -5.00 6.42
CA LYS A 25 -6.79 -4.92 6.84
C LYS A 25 -6.10 -3.62 6.37
N GLY A 26 -6.86 -2.65 5.84
CA GLY A 26 -6.31 -1.37 5.34
C GLY A 26 -5.63 -0.58 6.44
N ASP A 27 -6.37 -0.33 7.51
CA ASP A 27 -5.93 0.39 8.70
C ASP A 27 -5.10 -0.46 9.67
N PHE A 28 -4.75 -1.69 9.29
CA PHE A 28 -3.86 -2.48 10.14
C PHE A 28 -2.44 -1.91 10.09
N PRO A 29 -1.78 -1.75 11.25
CA PRO A 29 -0.40 -1.30 11.29
C PRO A 29 0.51 -2.36 10.67
N LEU A 30 1.47 -1.88 9.88
CA LEU A 30 2.59 -2.66 9.40
C LEU A 30 3.43 -3.11 10.58
N ARG A 31 3.94 -4.33 10.52
CA ARG A 31 4.95 -4.80 11.49
C ARG A 31 6.26 -4.03 11.35
N THR A 32 6.56 -3.55 10.15
CA THR A 32 7.77 -2.81 9.83
C THR A 32 7.36 -1.52 9.14
N THR A 33 7.70 -0.39 9.75
CA THR A 33 7.48 0.92 9.12
C THR A 33 8.47 1.10 7.99
N HIS A 34 8.01 1.64 6.86
CA HIS A 34 8.84 1.84 5.69
C HIS A 34 8.81 3.29 5.24
N ASP A 35 9.99 3.89 5.14
CA ASP A 35 10.13 5.21 4.55
C ASP A 35 10.06 5.08 3.03
N ILE A 36 9.04 5.69 2.44
CA ILE A 36 8.81 5.69 1.01
C ILE A 36 8.78 7.10 0.47
N GLU A 37 9.40 7.27 -0.69
CA GLU A 37 9.33 8.53 -1.43
C GLU A 37 8.06 8.56 -2.26
N CYS A 38 7.27 9.61 -2.07
CA CYS A 38 6.06 9.80 -2.83
C CYS A 38 6.38 10.17 -4.27
N VAL A 39 6.11 9.28 -5.22
CA VAL A 39 6.31 9.53 -6.66
C VAL A 39 5.56 10.76 -7.22
N ASN A 40 4.54 11.26 -6.51
CA ASN A 40 3.75 12.41 -6.95
C ASN A 40 4.27 13.76 -6.42
N CYS A 41 4.84 13.80 -5.21
CA CYS A 41 5.31 15.05 -4.60
C CYS A 41 6.80 15.03 -4.19
N SER A 42 7.51 13.93 -4.48
CA SER A 42 8.92 13.70 -4.12
C SER A 42 9.24 13.90 -2.64
N LYS A 43 8.24 13.74 -1.77
CA LYS A 43 8.41 13.79 -0.33
C LYS A 43 8.51 12.40 0.25
N VAL A 44 9.46 12.22 1.14
CA VAL A 44 9.58 10.99 1.93
C VAL A 44 8.57 11.04 3.06
N PHE A 45 7.81 9.97 3.23
CA PHE A 45 6.93 9.78 4.37
C PHE A 45 7.03 8.34 4.87
N THR A 46 6.79 8.18 6.16
CA THR A 46 6.87 6.87 6.82
C THR A 46 5.52 6.20 6.73
N MET A 47 5.43 5.12 5.97
CA MET A 47 4.24 4.29 5.88
C MET A 47 4.16 3.39 7.12
N THR A 48 3.07 3.51 7.87
CA THR A 48 2.86 2.78 9.13
C THR A 48 1.73 1.76 9.08
N THR A 49 0.82 1.87 8.11
CA THR A 49 -0.32 0.98 7.90
C THR A 49 -0.25 0.31 6.54
N HIS A 50 -1.01 -0.77 6.31
CA HIS A 50 -1.01 -1.43 5.00
C HIS A 50 -1.56 -0.56 3.88
N VAL A 51 -2.45 0.37 4.21
CA VAL A 51 -2.95 1.43 3.33
C VAL A 51 -2.69 2.75 4.01
N ASP A 52 -1.85 3.59 3.40
CA ASP A 52 -1.51 4.91 3.93
C ASP A 52 -1.59 5.94 2.81
N LYS A 53 -1.80 7.21 3.18
CA LYS A 53 -1.95 8.30 2.22
C LYS A 53 -0.95 9.41 2.53
N CYS A 54 -0.30 9.91 1.49
CA CYS A 54 0.61 11.03 1.61
C CYS A 54 -0.16 12.29 2.04
N PRO A 55 0.18 12.92 3.18
CA PRO A 55 -0.52 14.10 3.69
C PRO A 55 -0.33 15.36 2.83
N HIS A 56 0.65 15.35 1.92
CA HIS A 56 0.95 16.50 1.07
C HIS A 56 0.19 16.53 -0.25
N CYS A 57 -0.12 15.35 -0.80
CA CYS A 57 -0.70 15.24 -2.15
C CYS A 57 -1.88 14.28 -2.23
N ASN A 58 -2.31 13.68 -1.12
CA ASN A 58 -3.39 12.68 -1.06
C ASN A 58 -3.12 11.42 -1.89
N MET A 59 -1.86 11.12 -2.21
CA MET A 59 -1.45 9.91 -2.90
C MET A 59 -1.57 8.72 -1.96
N VAL A 60 -2.42 7.76 -2.31
CA VAL A 60 -2.64 6.54 -1.53
C VAL A 60 -1.65 5.47 -1.97
N TYR A 61 -1.06 4.80 -0.99
CA TYR A 61 -0.15 3.69 -1.15
C TYR A 61 -0.72 2.45 -0.47
N GLY A 62 -0.55 1.31 -1.12
CA GLY A 62 -1.01 0.02 -0.62
C GLY A 62 0.06 -1.03 -0.72
N VAL A 63 0.11 -1.90 0.28
CA VAL A 63 0.91 -3.12 0.24
C VAL A 63 0.14 -4.28 0.87
N THR A 64 0.23 -5.45 0.26
CA THR A 64 -0.40 -6.65 0.83
C THR A 64 0.35 -7.11 2.08
N PRO A 65 -0.34 -7.68 3.08
CA PRO A 65 0.31 -8.15 4.31
C PRO A 65 1.32 -9.28 4.11
N CYS A 66 1.25 -10.01 3.00
CA CYS A 66 2.24 -11.03 2.63
C CYS A 66 3.50 -10.45 1.97
N SER A 67 3.45 -9.20 1.51
CA SER A 67 4.54 -8.52 0.79
C SER A 67 4.95 -7.22 1.48
N SER A 68 4.36 -6.93 2.65
CA SER A 68 4.59 -5.74 3.46
C SER A 68 5.93 -5.69 4.16
N MET A 69 6.79 -6.67 3.91
CA MET A 69 8.15 -6.75 4.46
C MET A 69 9.16 -6.02 3.57
N ASP A 70 8.85 -5.86 2.28
CA ASP A 70 9.68 -5.15 1.31
C ASP A 70 8.99 -3.88 0.84
N LYS A 71 9.69 -2.74 0.98
CA LYS A 71 9.21 -1.46 0.48
C LYS A 71 8.97 -1.42 -1.04
N ASN A 72 9.67 -2.26 -1.81
CA ASN A 72 9.52 -2.37 -3.27
C ASN A 72 8.14 -2.91 -3.69
N ASN A 73 7.45 -3.60 -2.78
CA ASN A 73 6.09 -4.09 -2.98
C ASN A 73 5.02 -3.04 -2.64
N ILE A 74 5.41 -1.90 -2.08
CA ILE A 74 4.49 -0.79 -1.85
C ILE A 74 4.16 -0.17 -3.20
N LYS A 75 2.88 -0.20 -3.56
CA LYS A 75 2.41 0.30 -4.85
C LYS A 75 1.52 1.52 -4.64
N PRO A 76 1.69 2.58 -5.45
CA PRO A 76 0.77 3.70 -5.45
C PRO A 76 -0.58 3.27 -6.05
N ALA A 77 -1.66 3.50 -5.31
CA ALA A 77 -3.03 3.34 -5.81
C ALA A 77 -3.50 4.58 -6.58
N GLY A 78 -2.94 5.75 -6.27
CA GLY A 78 -3.26 7.01 -6.94
C GLY A 78 -3.66 8.10 -5.96
N VAL A 79 -3.75 9.32 -6.46
CA VAL A 79 -4.19 10.48 -5.69
C VAL A 79 -5.70 10.45 -5.50
N ASN A 80 -6.17 10.65 -4.27
CA ASN A 80 -7.60 10.62 -3.90
C ASN A 80 -8.33 9.32 -4.29
N TYR A 81 -7.78 8.18 -3.85
CA TYR A 81 -8.35 6.84 -4.05
C TYR A 81 -9.01 6.23 -2.81
#